data_AF-A0A9P9HMR3-F1
#
_entry.id   AF-A0A9P9HMR3-F1
#
_cell.length_a   1.000
_cell.length_b   1.000
_cell.length_c   1.000
_cell.angle_alpha   90.00
_cell.angle_beta   90.00
_cell.angle_gamma   90.00
#
_symmetry.space_group_name_H-M   'P 1'
#
loop_
_entity.id
_entity.type
_entity.pdbx_description
1 polymer ?
#
loop_
_entity_poly.entity_id
_entity_poly.type
_entity_poly.pdbx_seq_one_letter_code
_entity_poly.pdbx_strand_id
1 'polypeptide(L)'
;MPDSDCYCAFCGVVLNDSPGIGSRDPEAVSRREERLQRKLERLLDSDDGSDYDPAHWEEDYRYNPDHVSRESLGWLGELSCIGLNADALEEDRIFFAPAEPYDEYAQLTLIPGDDPNQPDDTEAEWQFTVTNPNNVDEFYDDLREELESGSFQISPEAIILGRKFHLRSGVTFSIGGASCYHETRLLCTSKNKCLVGVEGHIRSDGVISRIGILEAPIPESKPCQLWNKPGPLAQRLLWATTIHRLWERSNLKITPVFPLGLAEAHPEDDLNPYQILAFAGKWLEVAKLSRVSAYMPGNVADATQKPILGLRAEFVGVQDWLRQQYAGPGKDSPEDDLTHLDLDGAGGERVVEIGVPKSEVLNGLMLKTNRERFAIFGQGEPEPENWRIVRVPEGHCIQGIAATFGKDRSTSAGGPMSSVVMLHEHSCT
;
A
#
# COMPACT_ATOMS: atom_id res chain seq x y z
N MET A 1 4.90 18.22 33.68
CA MET A 1 3.74 17.32 33.60
C MET A 1 3.40 17.24 32.13
N PRO A 2 3.38 16.07 31.48
CA PRO A 2 3.10 16.02 30.06
C PRO A 2 1.58 16.08 29.86
N ASP A 3 1.12 17.15 29.23
CA ASP A 3 -0.22 17.27 28.66
C ASP A 3 -0.28 16.37 27.43
N SER A 4 -0.59 15.08 27.65
CA SER A 4 -0.72 14.09 26.57
C SER A 4 -2.20 13.98 26.19
N ASP A 5 -2.69 14.89 25.36
CA ASP A 5 -4.03 14.78 24.81
C ASP A 5 -4.10 13.55 23.89
N CYS A 6 -4.95 12.58 24.25
CA CYS A 6 -5.30 11.48 23.34
C CYS A 6 -6.30 12.01 22.31
N TYR A 7 -6.15 11.71 21.02
CA TYR A 7 -7.08 12.16 19.98
C TYR A 7 -7.80 11.00 19.32
N CYS A 8 -9.08 11.16 19.01
CA CYS A 8 -9.84 10.17 18.24
C CYS A 8 -9.24 10.05 16.83
N ALA A 9 -8.80 8.86 16.43
CA ALA A 9 -8.22 8.61 15.11
C ALA A 9 -9.17 8.91 13.92
N PHE A 10 -10.47 9.03 14.18
CA PHE A 10 -11.48 9.29 13.14
C PHE A 10 -11.88 10.76 13.03
N CYS A 11 -11.97 11.49 14.15
CA CYS A 11 -12.44 12.89 14.15
C CYS A 11 -11.44 13.90 14.69
N GLY A 12 -10.28 13.47 15.20
CA GLY A 12 -9.21 14.34 15.72
C GLY A 12 -9.61 15.14 16.96
N VAL A 13 -10.70 14.77 17.64
CA VAL A 13 -11.14 15.40 18.90
C VAL A 13 -10.32 14.83 20.05
N VAL A 14 -9.86 15.70 20.95
CA VAL A 14 -9.23 15.31 22.22
C VAL A 14 -10.21 14.43 23.01
N LEU A 15 -9.82 13.20 23.29
CA LEU A 15 -10.62 12.15 23.93
C LEU A 15 -10.91 12.44 25.40
N ASN A 16 -10.16 13.36 26.03
CA ASN A 16 -10.46 13.87 27.38
C ASN A 16 -11.64 14.84 27.43
N ASP A 17 -12.06 15.41 26.29
CA ASP A 17 -13.32 16.14 26.21
C ASP A 17 -14.44 15.13 25.95
N SER A 18 -15.29 14.93 26.96
CA SER A 18 -16.51 14.14 26.83
C SER A 18 -17.22 14.50 25.51
N PRO A 19 -17.25 13.64 24.47
CA PRO A 19 -17.83 13.98 23.18
C PRO A 19 -19.30 14.36 23.38
N GLY A 20 -19.54 15.67 23.41
CA GLY A 20 -20.81 16.23 23.81
C GLY A 20 -21.66 16.56 22.60
N ILE A 21 -22.97 16.33 22.73
CA ILE A 21 -23.94 16.97 21.83
C ILE A 21 -24.10 18.42 22.28
N GLY A 22 -23.95 19.34 21.34
CA GLY A 22 -24.06 20.77 21.58
C GLY A 22 -25.50 21.18 21.88
N SER A 23 -25.66 22.35 22.48
CA SER A 23 -26.96 23.00 22.64
C SER A 23 -27.68 23.14 21.31
N ARG A 24 -29.02 22.98 21.33
CA ARG A 24 -29.91 23.28 20.21
C ARG A 24 -30.18 24.79 20.06
N ASP A 25 -29.59 25.63 20.91
CA ASP A 25 -29.67 27.08 20.78
C ASP A 25 -29.15 27.53 19.40
N PRO A 26 -29.96 28.25 18.59
CA PRO A 26 -29.54 28.73 17.28
C PRO A 26 -28.21 29.48 17.28
N GLU A 27 -27.88 30.22 18.34
CA GLU A 27 -26.62 30.95 18.44
C GLU A 27 -25.42 29.99 18.54
N ALA A 28 -25.54 28.93 19.35
CA ALA A 28 -24.52 27.90 19.49
C ALA A 28 -24.36 27.05 18.22
N VAL A 29 -25.46 26.75 17.52
CA VAL A 29 -25.43 26.07 16.22
C VAL A 29 -24.71 26.94 15.18
N SER A 30 -25.07 28.21 15.08
CA SER A 30 -24.45 29.17 14.15
C SER A 30 -22.95 29.30 14.38
N ARG A 31 -22.49 29.39 15.65
CA ARG A 31 -21.06 29.44 15.98
C ARG A 31 -20.30 28.20 15.53
N ARG A 32 -20.86 27.00 15.75
CA ARG A 32 -20.25 25.74 15.30
C ARG A 32 -20.14 25.65 13.78
N GLU A 33 -21.17 26.08 13.06
CA GLU A 33 -21.17 26.12 11.60
C GLU A 33 -20.14 27.11 11.07
N GLU A 34 -20.07 28.32 11.64
CA GLU A 34 -19.07 29.33 11.30
C GLU A 34 -17.65 28.83 11.58
N ARG A 35 -17.42 28.10 12.67
CA ARG A 35 -16.13 27.46 12.95
C ARG A 35 -15.78 26.39 11.92
N LEU A 36 -16.71 25.52 11.56
CA LEU A 36 -16.48 24.50 10.52
C LEU A 36 -16.17 25.15 9.17
N GLN A 37 -16.88 26.22 8.83
CA GLN A 37 -16.64 27.01 7.62
C GLN A 37 -15.24 27.64 7.65
N ARG A 38 -14.84 28.29 8.77
CA ARG A 38 -13.49 28.82 8.95
C ARG A 38 -12.41 27.74 8.85
N LYS A 39 -12.63 26.55 9.42
CA LYS A 39 -11.70 25.41 9.27
C LYS A 39 -11.61 24.94 7.82
N LEU A 40 -12.73 24.88 7.11
CA LEU A 40 -12.76 24.49 5.70
C LEU A 40 -12.02 25.51 4.82
N GLU A 41 -12.19 26.81 5.10
CA GLU A 41 -11.48 27.88 4.42
C GLU A 41 -9.97 27.85 4.73
N ARG A 42 -9.56 27.59 5.98
CA ARG A 42 -8.15 27.39 6.35
C ARG A 42 -7.51 26.14 5.74
N LEU A 43 -8.28 25.08 5.49
CA LEU A 43 -7.75 23.92 4.75
C LEU A 43 -7.43 24.28 3.28
N LEU A 44 -7.96 25.39 2.77
CA LEU A 44 -7.66 25.90 1.43
C LEU A 44 -6.54 26.95 1.45
N ASP A 45 -6.40 27.71 2.54
CA ASP A 45 -5.39 28.76 2.71
C ASP A 45 -4.45 28.43 3.90
N SER A 46 -3.18 28.15 3.61
CA SER A 46 -2.16 27.64 4.55
C SER A 46 -1.63 28.67 5.57
N ASP A 47 -2.49 29.43 6.24
CA ASP A 47 -2.06 30.46 7.20
C ASP A 47 -2.63 30.20 8.61
N ASP A 48 -1.73 29.94 9.56
CA ASP A 48 -2.00 29.38 10.90
C ASP A 48 -2.18 30.46 11.99
N GLY A 49 -3.06 31.42 11.74
CA GLY A 49 -3.45 32.42 12.75
C GLY A 49 -4.62 31.93 13.61
N SER A 50 -4.40 31.48 14.84
CA SER A 50 -5.48 31.16 15.78
C SER A 50 -5.79 32.33 16.75
N ASP A 51 -6.98 32.94 16.59
CA ASP A 51 -7.63 33.75 17.63
C ASP A 51 -8.36 32.80 18.60
N TYR A 52 -7.84 32.66 19.81
CA TYR A 52 -8.36 31.77 20.85
C TYR A 52 -9.27 32.54 21.83
N ASP A 53 -10.57 32.24 21.86
CA ASP A 53 -11.50 32.71 22.89
C ASP A 53 -11.80 31.60 23.92
N PRO A 54 -11.20 31.65 25.13
CA PRO A 54 -11.38 30.64 26.17
C PRO A 54 -12.76 30.63 26.82
N ALA A 55 -13.68 31.55 26.53
CA ALA A 55 -15.01 31.55 27.15
C ALA A 55 -16.02 30.63 26.43
N HIS A 56 -15.74 30.22 25.19
CA HIS A 56 -16.71 29.52 24.33
C HIS A 56 -16.25 28.13 23.86
N TRP A 57 -15.07 27.69 24.27
CA TRP A 57 -14.46 26.44 23.79
C TRP A 57 -15.37 25.23 24.01
N GLU A 58 -15.93 25.02 25.20
CA GLU A 58 -16.73 23.82 25.50
C GLU A 58 -17.94 23.60 24.59
N GLU A 59 -18.55 24.67 24.07
CA GLU A 59 -19.76 24.59 23.23
C GLU A 59 -19.42 24.52 21.74
N ASP A 60 -18.31 25.15 21.36
CA ASP A 60 -17.82 25.18 19.99
C ASP A 60 -17.28 23.81 19.55
N TYR A 61 -16.69 23.02 20.45
CA TYR A 61 -16.16 21.68 20.13
C TYR A 61 -17.19 20.54 20.16
N ARG A 62 -18.46 20.82 20.48
CA ARG A 62 -19.53 19.81 20.52
C ARG A 62 -20.10 19.48 19.14
N TYR A 63 -20.69 18.29 19.01
CA TYR A 63 -21.38 17.86 17.79
C TYR A 63 -22.68 18.62 17.57
N ASN A 64 -23.03 18.89 16.30
CA ASN A 64 -24.32 19.48 15.96
C ASN A 64 -25.46 18.48 16.26
N PRO A 65 -26.42 18.80 17.15
CA PRO A 65 -27.51 17.91 17.55
C PRO A 65 -28.46 17.49 16.42
N ASP A 66 -28.45 18.20 15.29
CA ASP A 66 -29.29 17.88 14.13
C ASP A 66 -28.59 16.93 13.14
N HIS A 67 -27.28 16.78 13.24
CA HIS A 67 -26.49 15.86 12.41
C HIS A 67 -26.10 14.59 13.16
N VAL A 68 -25.94 14.69 14.47
CA VAL A 68 -25.46 13.62 15.34
C VAL A 68 -26.41 13.49 16.52
N SER A 69 -27.06 12.33 16.62
CA SER A 69 -27.93 11.99 17.73
C SER A 69 -27.17 11.29 18.85
N ARG A 70 -27.71 11.32 20.07
CA ARG A 70 -27.11 10.62 21.23
C ARG A 70 -27.04 9.12 20.99
N GLU A 71 -28.06 8.57 20.36
CA GLU A 71 -28.15 7.15 19.99
C GLU A 71 -27.06 6.78 18.95
N SER A 72 -26.82 7.64 17.96
CA SER A 72 -25.75 7.42 16.97
C SER A 72 -24.33 7.53 17.52
N LEU A 73 -24.17 8.12 18.72
CA LEU A 73 -22.90 8.13 19.45
C LEU A 73 -22.82 7.03 20.52
N GLY A 74 -23.86 6.20 20.68
CA GLY A 74 -23.90 5.16 21.71
C GLY A 74 -22.73 4.19 21.63
N TRP A 75 -22.25 3.90 20.42
CA TRP A 75 -21.09 3.05 20.18
C TRP A 75 -19.77 3.65 20.68
N LEU A 76 -19.66 4.98 20.86
CA LEU A 76 -18.46 5.60 21.47
C LEU A 76 -18.38 5.35 22.98
N GLY A 77 -19.51 4.98 23.61
CA GLY A 77 -19.55 4.61 25.03
C GLY A 77 -19.23 3.13 25.27
N GLU A 78 -19.17 2.32 24.21
CA GLU A 78 -18.81 0.91 24.28
C GLU A 78 -17.38 0.75 23.78
N LEU A 79 -16.42 0.85 24.70
CA LEU A 79 -15.02 0.59 24.40
C LEU A 79 -14.68 -0.87 24.69
N SER A 80 -13.94 -1.50 23.80
CA SER A 80 -13.37 -2.83 24.05
C SER A 80 -11.91 -2.82 23.66
N CYS A 81 -11.08 -3.36 24.52
CA CYS A 81 -9.65 -3.49 24.32
C CYS A 81 -9.32 -4.92 23.90
N ILE A 82 -8.38 -5.02 22.98
CA ILE A 82 -7.70 -6.28 22.66
C ILE A 82 -6.35 -6.22 23.35
N GLY A 83 -6.13 -7.13 24.30
CA GLY A 83 -4.89 -7.19 25.07
C GLY A 83 -4.17 -8.52 24.85
N LEU A 84 -2.90 -8.56 25.26
CA LEU A 84 -2.08 -9.76 25.28
C LEU A 84 -1.67 -10.06 26.73
N ASN A 85 -2.11 -11.18 27.27
CA ASN A 85 -1.69 -11.67 28.58
C ASN A 85 -0.53 -12.65 28.43
N ALA A 86 0.69 -12.17 28.66
CA ALA A 86 1.90 -12.98 28.53
C ALA A 86 1.94 -14.18 29.50
N ASP A 87 1.22 -14.09 30.61
CA ASP A 87 1.15 -15.10 31.67
C ASP A 87 0.00 -16.10 31.49
N ALA A 88 -0.84 -15.93 30.47
CA ALA A 88 -1.87 -16.90 30.13
C ALA A 88 -1.26 -18.27 29.79
N LEU A 89 -1.84 -19.33 30.37
CA LEU A 89 -1.36 -20.71 30.22
C LEU A 89 -1.81 -21.35 28.89
N GLU A 90 -2.83 -20.79 28.25
CA GLU A 90 -3.36 -21.27 26.98
C GLU A 90 -2.48 -20.83 25.80
N GLU A 91 -2.56 -21.56 24.67
CA GLU A 91 -1.79 -21.21 23.47
C GLU A 91 -2.26 -19.87 22.86
N ASP A 92 -3.52 -19.51 23.08
CA ASP A 92 -4.04 -18.19 22.78
C ASP A 92 -3.82 -17.30 24.01
N ARG A 93 -3.04 -16.23 23.84
CA ARG A 93 -2.71 -15.27 24.90
C ARG A 93 -3.46 -13.96 24.73
N ILE A 94 -4.29 -13.86 23.70
CA ILE A 94 -5.06 -12.66 23.41
C ILE A 94 -6.33 -12.70 24.24
N PHE A 95 -6.77 -11.55 24.72
CA PHE A 95 -8.06 -11.40 25.40
C PHE A 95 -8.83 -10.20 24.88
N PHE A 96 -10.16 -10.28 24.96
CA PHE A 96 -11.07 -9.16 24.73
C PHE A 96 -11.69 -8.72 26.05
N ALA A 97 -11.43 -7.48 26.43
CA ALA A 97 -11.98 -6.89 27.64
C ALA A 97 -12.82 -5.66 27.29
N PRO A 98 -14.05 -5.54 27.79
CA PRO A 98 -14.72 -4.24 27.83
C PRO A 98 -13.85 -3.26 28.61
N ALA A 99 -13.89 -1.99 28.25
CA ALA A 99 -13.15 -0.95 28.96
C ALA A 99 -14.09 0.19 29.33
N GLU A 100 -13.86 0.77 30.50
CA GLU A 100 -14.48 2.05 30.82
C GLU A 100 -13.89 3.13 29.90
N PRO A 101 -14.68 4.17 29.57
CA PRO A 101 -14.14 5.36 28.94
C PRO A 101 -12.96 5.91 29.74
N TYR A 102 -12.05 6.61 29.06
CA TYR A 102 -10.87 7.22 29.66
C TYR A 102 -11.17 7.96 30.97
N ASP A 103 -10.30 7.78 31.96
CA ASP A 103 -10.29 8.65 33.14
C ASP A 103 -9.67 10.02 32.81
N GLU A 104 -9.59 10.90 33.81
CA GLU A 104 -9.00 12.25 33.67
C GLU A 104 -7.50 12.24 33.29
N TYR A 105 -6.87 11.07 33.28
CA TYR A 105 -5.47 10.85 32.92
C TYR A 105 -5.30 10.09 31.59
N ALA A 106 -6.36 9.97 30.80
CA ALA A 106 -6.38 9.18 29.56
C ALA A 106 -5.97 7.71 29.77
N GLN A 107 -6.23 7.16 30.96
CA GLN A 107 -6.05 5.74 31.23
C GLN A 107 -7.32 4.98 30.89
N LEU A 108 -7.15 3.78 30.33
CA LEU A 108 -8.26 2.85 30.08
C LEU A 108 -8.30 1.82 31.20
N THR A 109 -9.38 1.86 31.99
CA THR A 109 -9.66 0.82 32.98
C THR A 109 -10.36 -0.35 32.30
N LEU A 110 -9.72 -1.51 32.27
CA LEU A 110 -10.34 -2.72 31.76
C LEU A 110 -11.40 -3.21 32.75
N ILE A 111 -12.60 -3.45 32.26
CA ILE A 111 -13.65 -4.11 33.04
C ILE A 111 -13.35 -5.61 32.98
N PRO A 112 -13.30 -6.33 34.11
CA PRO A 112 -13.23 -7.79 34.12
C PRO A 112 -14.31 -8.40 33.21
N GLY A 113 -13.86 -9.09 32.16
CA GLY A 113 -14.68 -9.85 31.24
C GLY A 113 -14.64 -11.34 31.54
N ASP A 114 -15.39 -12.11 30.76
CA ASP A 114 -15.43 -13.58 30.86
C ASP A 114 -14.28 -14.26 30.08
N ASP A 115 -13.35 -13.48 29.52
CA ASP A 115 -12.22 -13.99 28.74
C ASP A 115 -11.20 -14.65 29.68
N PRO A 116 -10.91 -15.96 29.53
CA PRO A 116 -10.03 -16.69 30.45
C PRO A 116 -8.58 -16.21 30.41
N ASN A 117 -8.21 -15.45 29.37
CA ASN A 117 -6.88 -14.87 29.22
C ASN A 117 -6.79 -13.44 29.73
N GLN A 118 -7.88 -12.82 30.19
CA GLN A 118 -7.80 -11.48 30.78
C GLN A 118 -7.02 -11.56 32.11
N PRO A 119 -6.00 -10.70 32.33
CA PRO A 119 -5.25 -10.69 33.58
C PRO A 119 -6.17 -10.30 34.75
N ASP A 120 -5.96 -10.92 35.92
CA ASP A 120 -6.69 -10.58 37.15
C ASP A 120 -6.42 -9.15 37.63
N ASP A 121 -5.31 -8.56 37.17
CA ASP A 121 -4.92 -7.19 37.51
C ASP A 121 -5.53 -6.19 36.49
N THR A 122 -6.62 -5.55 36.90
CA THR A 122 -7.35 -4.55 36.09
C THR A 122 -6.67 -3.18 36.09
N GLU A 123 -5.75 -2.94 37.02
CA GLU A 123 -5.00 -1.68 37.19
C GLU A 123 -3.58 -1.80 36.63
N ALA A 124 -3.39 -2.51 35.52
CA ALA A 124 -2.13 -2.37 34.82
C ALA A 124 -2.06 -0.97 34.19
N GLU A 125 -1.04 -0.21 34.57
CA GLU A 125 -0.72 1.13 34.06
C GLU A 125 -0.27 1.01 32.60
N TRP A 126 -1.23 0.77 31.70
CA TRP A 126 -0.97 0.67 30.27
C TRP A 126 -0.83 2.09 29.72
N GLN A 127 0.42 2.57 29.67
CA GLN A 127 0.75 3.76 28.90
C GLN A 127 0.53 3.46 27.42
N PHE A 128 -0.68 3.74 26.92
CA PHE A 128 -0.88 4.07 25.52
C PHE A 128 -0.25 5.44 25.29
N THR A 129 1.06 5.48 25.20
CA THR A 129 1.74 6.66 24.65
C THR A 129 1.52 6.63 23.15
N VAL A 130 0.35 7.12 22.72
CA VAL A 130 0.30 7.79 21.42
C VAL A 130 0.97 9.14 21.68
N THR A 131 2.29 9.17 21.61
CA THR A 131 2.99 10.44 21.44
C THR A 131 2.51 10.98 20.10
N ASN A 132 1.55 11.88 20.15
CA ASN A 132 1.52 12.95 19.18
C ASN A 132 2.80 13.76 19.50
N PRO A 133 3.87 13.72 18.68
CA PRO A 133 4.81 14.80 18.75
C PRO A 133 3.95 16.04 18.50
N ASN A 134 3.89 16.97 19.44
CA ASN A 134 3.02 18.16 19.41
C ASN A 134 3.30 19.11 18.23
N ASN A 135 4.07 18.62 17.26
CA ASN A 135 4.41 19.23 16.01
C ASN A 135 4.78 18.08 15.06
N VAL A 136 3.78 17.51 14.37
CA VAL A 136 4.01 16.48 13.34
C VAL A 136 4.99 17.00 12.29
N ASP A 137 4.96 18.30 12.00
CA ASP A 137 5.91 18.96 11.11
C ASP A 137 7.33 18.98 11.71
N GLU A 138 7.51 19.20 13.02
CA GLU A 138 8.82 19.10 13.69
C GLU A 138 9.33 17.67 13.80
N PHE A 139 8.46 16.66 13.99
CA PHE A 139 8.90 15.27 13.89
C PHE A 139 9.34 14.91 12.46
N TYR A 140 8.61 15.39 11.45
CA TYR A 140 9.00 15.16 10.06
C TYR A 140 10.21 16.00 9.65
N ASP A 141 10.38 17.21 10.20
CA ASP A 141 11.52 18.10 9.97
C ASP A 141 12.76 17.62 10.73
N ASP A 142 12.62 17.11 11.95
CA ASP A 142 13.68 16.44 12.71
C ASP A 142 14.07 15.13 12.02
N LEU A 143 13.10 14.29 11.63
CA LEU A 143 13.38 13.07 10.88
C LEU A 143 14.04 13.41 9.54
N ARG A 144 13.63 14.49 8.89
CA ARG A 144 14.22 15.00 7.64
C ARG A 144 15.61 15.57 7.87
N GLU A 145 15.85 16.33 8.93
CA GLU A 145 17.15 16.93 9.28
C GLU A 145 18.11 15.83 9.74
N GLU A 146 17.64 14.81 10.44
CA GLU A 146 18.39 13.60 10.80
C GLU A 146 18.71 12.72 9.58
N LEU A 147 17.78 12.61 8.62
CA LEU A 147 17.97 11.98 7.30
C LEU A 147 18.96 12.76 6.42
N GLU A 148 18.86 14.09 6.38
CA GLU A 148 19.69 14.99 5.57
C GLU A 148 21.09 15.18 6.21
N SER A 149 21.20 15.14 7.53
CA SER A 149 22.48 15.21 8.27
C SER A 149 23.25 13.88 8.29
N GLY A 150 22.61 12.77 7.91
CA GLY A 150 23.20 11.44 7.89
C GLY A 150 23.52 10.86 9.27
N SER A 151 22.95 11.45 10.33
CA SER A 151 23.12 11.01 11.72
C SER A 151 22.19 9.84 12.07
N PHE A 152 21.06 9.71 11.36
CA PHE A 152 20.15 8.58 11.50
C PHE A 152 20.60 7.40 10.63
N GLN A 153 21.20 6.38 11.25
CA GLN A 153 21.41 5.09 10.59
C GLN A 153 20.08 4.34 10.58
N ILE A 154 19.25 4.60 9.58
CA ILE A 154 18.10 3.73 9.28
C ILE A 154 18.66 2.32 9.05
N SER A 155 18.35 1.41 9.97
CA SER A 155 18.40 -0.02 9.64
C SER A 155 17.62 -0.18 8.34
N PRO A 156 18.17 -0.80 7.28
CA PRO A 156 17.61 -0.85 5.91
C PRO A 156 16.25 -1.57 5.80
N GLU A 157 15.57 -1.79 6.91
CA GLU A 157 14.26 -2.38 7.04
C GLU A 157 13.17 -1.40 6.58
N ALA A 158 12.21 -1.91 5.82
CA ALA A 158 11.08 -1.14 5.34
C ALA A 158 10.22 -0.63 6.52
N ILE A 159 9.80 0.62 6.43
CA ILE A 159 8.92 1.28 7.41
C ILE A 159 7.63 1.75 6.73
N ILE A 160 6.52 1.75 7.47
CA ILE A 160 5.23 2.20 6.93
C ILE A 160 5.06 3.71 7.13
N LEU A 161 5.35 4.49 6.07
CA LEU A 161 5.31 5.96 6.11
C LEU A 161 3.90 6.56 6.14
N GLY A 162 2.91 5.89 5.57
CA GLY A 162 1.55 6.40 5.49
C GLY A 162 0.54 5.34 5.09
N ARG A 163 -0.74 5.62 5.30
CA ARG A 163 -1.85 4.73 4.95
C ARG A 163 -2.91 5.52 4.20
N LYS A 164 -3.53 4.88 3.20
CA LYS A 164 -4.67 5.44 2.47
C LYS A 164 -5.83 4.46 2.54
N PHE A 165 -6.97 4.95 3.02
CA PHE A 165 -8.17 4.17 3.23
C PHE A 165 -9.18 4.49 2.14
N HIS A 166 -9.73 3.45 1.52
CA HIS A 166 -10.81 3.54 0.54
C HIS A 166 -12.04 2.82 1.09
N LEU A 167 -13.06 3.58 1.49
CA LEU A 167 -14.28 3.04 2.08
C LEU A 167 -15.29 2.66 1.01
N ARG A 168 -16.22 1.75 1.35
CA ARG A 168 -17.33 1.36 0.46
C ARG A 168 -18.26 2.50 0.10
N SER A 169 -18.32 3.54 0.94
CA SER A 169 -19.07 4.78 0.67
C SER A 169 -18.47 5.60 -0.48
N GLY A 170 -17.29 5.23 -0.99
CA GLY A 170 -16.50 6.03 -1.94
C GLY A 170 -15.62 7.07 -1.25
N VAL A 171 -15.77 7.27 0.06
CA VAL A 171 -14.92 8.16 0.85
C VAL A 171 -13.50 7.61 0.88
N THR A 172 -12.54 8.50 0.66
CA THR A 172 -11.11 8.21 0.73
C THR A 172 -10.45 9.18 1.69
N PHE A 173 -9.60 8.67 2.58
CA PHE A 173 -8.79 9.51 3.48
C PHE A 173 -7.41 8.89 3.67
N SER A 174 -6.44 9.68 4.12
CA SER A 174 -5.07 9.26 4.33
C SER A 174 -4.59 9.63 5.73
N ILE A 175 -3.68 8.83 6.29
CA ILE A 175 -3.01 9.06 7.57
C ILE A 175 -1.49 8.98 7.33
N GLY A 176 -0.74 9.97 7.84
CA GLY A 176 0.71 10.08 7.66
C GLY A 176 1.13 10.58 6.27
N GLY A 177 2.43 10.56 6.00
CA GLY A 177 3.07 11.01 4.75
C GLY A 177 2.82 10.10 3.53
N ALA A 178 1.59 9.64 3.31
CA ALA A 178 1.18 8.81 2.19
C ALA A 178 1.22 9.60 0.86
N SER A 179 2.41 9.95 0.38
CA SER A 179 2.60 10.55 -0.94
C SER A 179 2.42 9.51 -2.04
N CYS A 180 2.06 9.98 -3.24
CA CYS A 180 2.05 9.17 -4.46
C CYS A 180 3.44 8.67 -4.88
N TYR A 181 4.51 9.18 -4.27
CA TYR A 181 5.90 8.85 -4.56
C TYR A 181 6.48 7.80 -3.61
N HIS A 182 5.65 7.11 -2.83
CA HIS A 182 6.08 5.95 -2.06
C HIS A 182 5.65 4.61 -2.68
N GLU A 183 6.45 3.59 -2.40
CA GLU A 183 6.08 2.20 -2.68
C GLU A 183 4.81 1.85 -1.88
N THR A 184 3.88 1.14 -2.50
CA THR A 184 2.57 0.87 -1.91
C THR A 184 2.25 -0.61 -1.91
N ARG A 185 1.59 -1.09 -0.86
CA ARG A 185 0.97 -2.41 -0.84
C ARG A 185 -0.52 -2.23 -0.61
N LEU A 186 -1.31 -2.99 -1.35
CA LEU A 186 -2.76 -2.90 -1.26
C LEU A 186 -3.31 -3.99 -0.35
N LEU A 187 -3.98 -3.59 0.73
CA LEU A 187 -4.72 -4.50 1.59
C LEU A 187 -6.21 -4.35 1.30
N CYS A 188 -6.87 -5.41 0.84
CA CYS A 188 -8.29 -5.40 0.54
C CYS A 188 -8.99 -6.53 1.27
N THR A 189 -10.11 -6.22 1.91
CA THR A 189 -10.98 -7.24 2.51
C THR A 189 -11.35 -8.33 1.50
N SER A 190 -11.45 -9.58 1.93
CA SER A 190 -11.94 -10.68 1.09
C SER A 190 -13.38 -10.43 0.58
N LYS A 191 -13.80 -11.21 -0.41
CA LYS A 191 -15.20 -11.18 -0.87
C LYS A 191 -16.13 -11.54 0.30
N ASN A 192 -17.22 -10.79 0.46
CA ASN A 192 -18.21 -10.95 1.53
C ASN A 192 -17.70 -10.74 2.97
N LYS A 193 -16.54 -10.11 3.14
CA LYS A 193 -16.03 -9.71 4.45
C LYS A 193 -15.93 -8.19 4.61
N CYS A 194 -15.96 -7.69 5.84
CA CYS A 194 -15.66 -6.32 6.22
C CYS A 194 -14.35 -6.28 7.02
N LEU A 195 -13.73 -5.10 7.05
CA LEU A 195 -12.58 -4.82 7.90
C LEU A 195 -13.12 -4.64 9.32
N VAL A 196 -12.60 -5.40 10.28
CA VAL A 196 -12.97 -5.28 11.71
C VAL A 196 -11.83 -4.81 12.58
N GLY A 197 -10.60 -4.82 12.05
CA GLY A 197 -9.42 -4.36 12.76
C GLY A 197 -8.18 -4.42 11.90
N VAL A 198 -7.05 -4.04 12.48
CA VAL A 198 -5.72 -4.19 11.90
C VAL A 198 -4.82 -4.86 12.91
N GLU A 199 -3.88 -5.64 12.42
CA GLU A 199 -2.80 -6.22 13.22
C GLU A 199 -1.49 -5.64 12.70
N GLY A 200 -0.50 -5.42 13.55
CA GLY A 200 0.77 -4.86 13.10
C GLY A 200 1.92 -5.25 14.00
N HIS A 201 3.13 -5.14 13.45
CA HIS A 201 4.35 -5.32 14.21
C HIS A 201 5.01 -3.96 14.41
N ILE A 202 5.10 -3.55 15.68
CA ILE A 202 5.78 -2.34 16.12
C ILE A 202 7.16 -2.75 16.62
N ARG A 203 8.20 -2.13 16.07
CA ARG A 203 9.58 -2.36 16.49
C ARG A 203 9.85 -1.71 17.86
N SER A 204 10.99 -2.04 18.47
CA SER A 204 11.40 -1.45 19.76
C SER A 204 11.62 0.07 19.72
N ASP A 205 11.74 0.65 18.53
CA ASP A 205 11.84 2.10 18.28
C ASP A 205 10.47 2.77 18.07
N GLY A 206 9.36 2.03 18.22
CA GLY A 206 8.00 2.54 18.02
C GLY A 206 7.56 2.59 16.56
N VAL A 207 8.39 2.18 15.60
CA VAL A 207 8.06 2.24 14.18
C VAL A 207 7.22 1.03 13.75
N ILE A 208 6.12 1.29 13.04
CA ILE A 208 5.30 0.24 12.42
C ILE A 208 6.07 -0.34 11.23
N SER A 209 6.54 -1.58 11.39
CA SER A 209 7.27 -2.32 10.36
C SER A 209 6.35 -3.15 9.47
N ARG A 210 5.20 -3.59 9.99
CA ARG A 210 4.23 -4.44 9.27
C ARG A 210 2.80 -4.10 9.68
N ILE A 211 1.88 -4.24 8.73
CA ILE A 211 0.45 -4.11 8.98
C ILE A 211 -0.32 -5.18 8.18
N GLY A 212 -1.30 -5.79 8.82
CA GLY A 212 -2.29 -6.70 8.28
C GLY A 212 -3.69 -6.21 8.60
N ILE A 213 -4.69 -6.81 7.95
CA ILE A 213 -6.10 -6.50 8.17
C ILE A 213 -6.82 -7.69 8.78
N LEU A 214 -7.69 -7.42 9.74
CA LEU A 214 -8.59 -8.40 10.34
C LEU A 214 -9.94 -8.29 9.65
N GLU A 215 -10.52 -9.44 9.28
CA GLU A 215 -11.71 -9.49 8.45
C GLU A 215 -12.81 -10.38 9.04
N ALA A 216 -14.04 -9.88 9.11
CA ALA A 216 -15.21 -10.66 9.52
C ALA A 216 -16.26 -10.78 8.40
N PRO A 217 -17.08 -11.83 8.37
CA PRO A 217 -18.22 -11.91 7.45
C PRO A 217 -19.17 -10.73 7.61
N ILE A 218 -19.71 -10.21 6.50
CA ILE A 218 -20.74 -9.15 6.58
C ILE A 218 -22.08 -9.81 6.93
N PRO A 219 -22.74 -9.43 8.04
CA PRO A 219 -24.09 -9.92 8.34
C PRO A 219 -25.07 -9.44 7.26
N GLU A 220 -25.60 -10.39 6.50
CA GLU A 220 -26.84 -10.30 5.69
C GLU A 220 -27.05 -9.13 4.70
N SER A 221 -26.00 -8.53 4.15
CA SER A 221 -26.20 -7.46 3.15
C SER A 221 -26.42 -7.99 1.71
N LYS A 222 -27.39 -7.38 1.01
CA LYS A 222 -27.55 -7.49 -0.45
C LYS A 222 -26.19 -7.29 -1.12
N PRO A 223 -25.83 -8.09 -2.14
CA PRO A 223 -24.56 -7.94 -2.83
C PRO A 223 -24.43 -6.52 -3.37
N CYS A 224 -23.61 -5.71 -2.71
CA CYS A 224 -23.26 -4.39 -3.21
C CYS A 224 -22.52 -4.59 -4.53
N GLN A 225 -22.81 -3.77 -5.54
CA GLN A 225 -22.13 -3.85 -6.84
C GLN A 225 -20.63 -3.77 -6.59
N LEU A 226 -19.99 -4.92 -6.83
CA LEU A 226 -18.61 -5.17 -6.42
C LEU A 226 -17.71 -4.20 -7.17
N TRP A 227 -17.03 -3.33 -6.44
CA TRP A 227 -15.73 -2.87 -6.89
C TRP A 227 -14.93 -4.14 -7.16
N ASN A 228 -14.41 -4.29 -8.37
CA ASN A 228 -13.63 -5.48 -8.70
C ASN A 228 -12.36 -5.42 -7.85
N LYS A 229 -12.36 -6.26 -6.81
CA LYS A 229 -11.24 -6.33 -5.88
C LYS A 229 -10.04 -6.91 -6.62
N PRO A 230 -8.85 -6.33 -6.46
CA PRO A 230 -7.63 -6.95 -6.95
C PRO A 230 -7.50 -8.37 -6.39
N GLY A 231 -7.03 -9.29 -7.22
CA GLY A 231 -6.83 -10.68 -6.80
C GLY A 231 -5.86 -10.77 -5.61
N PRO A 232 -5.90 -11.88 -4.82
CA PRO A 232 -5.05 -12.03 -3.63
C PRO A 232 -3.56 -11.83 -3.91
N LEU A 233 -3.08 -12.22 -5.09
CA LEU A 233 -1.69 -12.02 -5.49
C LEU A 233 -1.33 -10.53 -5.56
N ALA A 234 -2.18 -9.70 -6.13
CA ALA A 234 -1.93 -8.26 -6.25
C ALA A 234 -1.80 -7.57 -4.87
N GLN A 235 -2.48 -8.11 -3.87
CA GLN A 235 -2.45 -7.59 -2.50
C GLN A 235 -1.19 -7.98 -1.74
N ARG A 236 -0.56 -9.09 -2.13
CA ARG A 236 0.69 -9.57 -1.53
C ARG A 236 1.91 -8.79 -2.02
N LEU A 237 1.89 -8.28 -3.25
CA LEU A 237 3.05 -7.61 -3.83
C LEU A 237 3.21 -6.18 -3.28
N LEU A 238 4.46 -5.79 -3.00
CA LEU A 238 4.83 -4.38 -2.87
C LEU A 238 4.99 -3.78 -4.27
N TRP A 239 4.50 -2.57 -4.47
CA TRP A 239 4.38 -1.95 -5.78
C TRP A 239 5.11 -0.62 -5.81
N ALA A 240 5.89 -0.40 -6.87
CA ALA A 240 6.52 0.89 -7.10
C ALA A 240 5.48 1.99 -7.36
N THR A 241 5.91 3.24 -7.27
CA THR A 241 5.07 4.45 -7.36
C THR A 241 4.39 4.66 -8.70
N THR A 242 4.91 4.02 -9.76
CA THR A 242 4.46 4.22 -11.15
C THR A 242 3.07 3.65 -11.46
N ILE A 243 2.30 3.23 -10.45
CA ILE A 243 1.19 2.29 -10.59
C ILE A 243 -0.18 2.93 -10.36
N HIS A 244 -0.30 4.26 -10.47
CA HIS A 244 -1.52 4.99 -10.06
C HIS A 244 -2.86 4.55 -10.66
N ARG A 245 -2.94 3.58 -11.58
CA ARG A 245 -4.21 3.11 -12.16
C ARG A 245 -4.36 1.61 -12.38
N LEU A 246 -3.40 0.75 -12.03
CA LEU A 246 -3.61 -0.69 -12.29
C LEU A 246 -4.69 -1.31 -11.39
N TRP A 247 -4.86 -0.81 -10.17
CA TRP A 247 -5.93 -1.27 -9.27
C TRP A 247 -7.33 -0.88 -9.74
N GLU A 248 -7.43 0.21 -10.51
CA GLU A 248 -8.70 0.66 -11.10
C GLU A 248 -9.12 -0.28 -12.25
N ARG A 249 -8.18 -1.09 -12.77
CA ARG A 249 -8.45 -2.05 -13.83
C ARG A 249 -9.06 -3.32 -13.26
N SER A 250 -10.36 -3.24 -13.18
CA SER A 250 -11.29 -4.23 -12.66
C SER A 250 -11.14 -5.64 -13.27
N ASN A 251 -10.54 -5.77 -14.46
CA ASN A 251 -10.37 -7.04 -15.19
C ASN A 251 -8.92 -7.53 -15.23
N LEU A 252 -7.99 -6.79 -14.62
CA LEU A 252 -6.57 -7.13 -14.59
C LEU A 252 -6.35 -8.37 -13.73
N LYS A 253 -5.77 -9.39 -14.36
CA LYS A 253 -5.29 -10.60 -13.71
C LYS A 253 -3.77 -10.57 -13.65
N ILE A 254 -3.24 -11.07 -12.53
CA ILE A 254 -1.80 -11.22 -12.31
C ILE A 254 -1.53 -12.72 -12.24
N THR A 255 -0.64 -13.19 -13.09
CA THR A 255 -0.20 -14.59 -13.11
C THR A 255 1.30 -14.63 -12.78
N PRO A 256 1.73 -15.37 -11.75
CA PRO A 256 3.14 -15.48 -11.42
C PRO A 256 3.87 -16.23 -12.53
N VAL A 257 5.04 -15.73 -12.93
CA VAL A 257 5.91 -16.39 -13.91
C VAL A 257 7.14 -16.94 -13.19
N PHE A 258 7.77 -16.14 -12.33
CA PHE A 258 8.87 -16.56 -11.47
C PHE A 258 8.91 -15.71 -10.19
N PRO A 259 9.11 -16.30 -9.00
CA PRO A 259 9.01 -17.74 -8.72
C PRO A 259 7.56 -18.23 -8.92
N LEU A 260 7.36 -19.53 -9.21
CA LEU A 260 6.01 -20.09 -9.44
C LEU A 260 5.13 -20.09 -8.18
N GLY A 261 5.75 -20.11 -7.01
CA GLY A 261 5.10 -19.87 -5.74
C GLY A 261 5.83 -18.73 -5.04
N LEU A 262 5.12 -17.68 -4.65
CA LEU A 262 5.61 -16.80 -3.60
C LEU A 262 5.62 -17.63 -2.32
N ALA A 263 6.77 -18.23 -2.01
CA ALA A 263 6.93 -19.05 -0.83
C ALA A 263 6.41 -18.26 0.38
N GLU A 264 5.47 -18.84 1.12
CA GLU A 264 4.96 -18.23 2.36
C GLU A 264 6.09 -18.04 3.40
N ALA A 265 7.24 -18.69 3.20
CA ALA A 265 8.31 -18.83 4.16
C ALA A 265 9.37 -17.71 4.17
N HIS A 266 9.41 -16.79 3.19
CA HIS A 266 10.49 -15.79 3.11
C HIS A 266 9.96 -14.35 3.05
N PRO A 267 9.56 -13.77 4.20
CA PRO A 267 9.07 -12.40 4.27
C PRO A 267 10.11 -11.32 3.92
N GLU A 268 11.39 -11.68 3.76
CA GLU A 268 12.45 -10.73 3.37
C GLU A 268 12.44 -10.41 1.87
N ASP A 269 11.97 -11.33 1.02
CA ASP A 269 11.85 -11.10 -0.43
C ASP A 269 10.67 -10.17 -0.79
N ASP A 270 9.84 -9.87 0.20
CA ASP A 270 8.59 -9.12 0.09
C ASP A 270 8.81 -7.59 0.05
N LEU A 271 10.05 -7.13 0.22
CA LEU A 271 10.40 -5.71 0.29
C LEU A 271 10.85 -5.10 -1.03
N ASN A 272 11.02 -5.90 -2.09
CA ASN A 272 11.38 -5.35 -3.39
C ASN A 272 10.10 -4.92 -4.14
N PRO A 273 9.95 -3.62 -4.46
CA PRO A 273 8.77 -3.15 -5.17
C PRO A 273 8.75 -3.68 -6.60
N TYR A 274 7.62 -4.23 -7.01
CA TYR A 274 7.36 -4.57 -8.40
C TYR A 274 7.21 -3.29 -9.20
N GLN A 275 8.03 -3.18 -10.23
CA GLN A 275 7.97 -2.12 -11.22
C GLN A 275 7.24 -2.63 -12.45
N ILE A 276 6.28 -1.85 -12.94
CA ILE A 276 5.41 -2.26 -14.03
C ILE A 276 5.93 -1.70 -15.35
N LEU A 277 6.16 -2.60 -16.29
CA LEU A 277 6.33 -2.32 -17.69
C LEU A 277 4.99 -2.55 -18.39
N ALA A 278 4.15 -1.53 -18.49
CA ALA A 278 2.88 -1.68 -19.20
C ALA A 278 3.15 -1.68 -20.71
N PHE A 279 2.46 -2.58 -21.41
CA PHE A 279 2.37 -2.62 -22.87
C PHE A 279 1.20 -1.80 -23.39
N ALA A 280 0.39 -1.24 -22.49
CA ALA A 280 -0.81 -0.50 -22.80
C ALA A 280 -1.39 0.17 -21.55
N GLY A 281 -1.74 1.46 -21.64
CA GLY A 281 -2.59 2.13 -20.64
C GLY A 281 -4.05 1.68 -20.78
N LYS A 282 -4.48 1.37 -22.00
CA LYS A 282 -5.77 0.76 -22.35
C LYS A 282 -5.57 -0.36 -23.36
N TRP A 283 -6.40 -1.40 -23.35
CA TRP A 283 -6.23 -2.56 -24.24
C TRP A 283 -6.03 -2.21 -25.74
N LEU A 284 -6.69 -1.15 -26.25
CA LEU A 284 -6.52 -0.66 -27.63
C LEU A 284 -5.11 -0.15 -27.93
N GLU A 285 -4.35 0.23 -26.91
CA GLU A 285 -3.01 0.76 -27.03
C GLU A 285 -1.95 -0.33 -27.17
N VAL A 286 -2.29 -1.61 -26.97
CA VAL A 286 -1.36 -2.72 -27.24
C VAL A 286 -0.94 -2.70 -28.71
N ALA A 287 -1.84 -2.27 -29.62
CA ALA A 287 -1.52 -2.09 -31.03
C ALA A 287 -0.52 -0.95 -31.30
N LYS A 288 -0.18 -0.14 -30.30
CA LYS A 288 0.84 0.90 -30.41
C LYS A 288 2.21 0.43 -29.95
N LEU A 289 2.31 -0.72 -29.28
CA LEU A 289 3.58 -1.27 -28.82
C LEU A 289 4.45 -1.63 -30.03
N SER A 290 5.59 -0.96 -30.17
CA SER A 290 6.50 -1.15 -31.30
C SER A 290 7.80 -1.85 -30.93
N ARG A 291 8.18 -1.83 -29.66
CA ARG A 291 9.42 -2.45 -29.19
C ARG A 291 9.37 -2.76 -27.71
N VAL A 292 9.91 -3.92 -27.34
CA VAL A 292 10.29 -4.23 -25.96
C VAL A 292 11.80 -4.44 -25.93
N SER A 293 12.49 -3.82 -24.99
CA SER A 293 13.95 -3.94 -24.84
C SER A 293 14.31 -4.35 -23.42
N ALA A 294 15.44 -5.03 -23.28
CA ALA A 294 16.05 -5.33 -21.98
C ALA A 294 17.45 -4.70 -21.90
N TYR A 295 17.74 -4.05 -20.78
CA TYR A 295 19.07 -3.53 -20.45
C TYR A 295 19.91 -4.62 -19.80
N MET A 296 21.01 -4.96 -20.48
CA MET A 296 21.85 -6.12 -20.15
C MET A 296 23.31 -5.78 -20.40
N PRO A 297 23.90 -4.89 -19.58
CA PRO A 297 25.29 -4.52 -19.74
C PRO A 297 26.16 -5.77 -19.59
N GLY A 298 27.22 -5.85 -20.39
CA GLY A 298 28.18 -6.94 -20.26
C GLY A 298 28.82 -6.90 -18.87
N ASN A 299 28.81 -8.02 -18.15
CA ASN A 299 29.53 -8.11 -16.89
C ASN A 299 31.05 -8.10 -17.16
N VAL A 300 31.75 -7.11 -16.59
CA VAL A 300 33.20 -6.94 -16.75
C VAL A 300 33.97 -8.15 -16.22
N ALA A 301 33.45 -8.80 -15.17
CA ALA A 301 34.07 -9.98 -14.58
C ALA A 301 33.77 -11.27 -15.36
N ASP A 302 32.64 -11.34 -16.05
CA ASP A 302 32.22 -12.51 -16.81
C ASP A 302 31.34 -12.08 -18.00
N ALA A 303 31.94 -11.96 -19.19
CA ALA A 303 31.23 -11.57 -20.40
C ALA A 303 30.09 -12.52 -20.80
N THR A 304 30.04 -13.73 -20.22
CA THR A 304 28.94 -14.69 -20.45
C THR A 304 27.72 -14.38 -19.56
N GLN A 305 27.90 -13.61 -18.49
CA GLN A 305 26.82 -13.13 -17.64
C GLN A 305 26.24 -11.81 -18.17
N LYS A 306 25.00 -11.89 -18.61
CA LYS A 306 24.19 -10.75 -19.06
C LYS A 306 22.94 -10.67 -18.19
N PRO A 307 23.03 -10.15 -16.96
CA PRO A 307 21.86 -10.00 -16.11
C PRO A 307 20.89 -9.00 -16.72
N ILE A 308 19.58 -9.24 -16.54
CA ILE A 308 18.55 -8.28 -16.92
C ILE A 308 18.45 -7.25 -15.80
N LEU A 309 18.92 -6.03 -16.06
CA LEU A 309 18.91 -4.94 -15.08
C LEU A 309 17.74 -3.97 -15.29
N GLY A 310 17.07 -4.03 -16.44
CA GLY A 310 15.91 -3.19 -16.70
C GLY A 310 15.17 -3.61 -17.95
N LEU A 311 13.94 -3.14 -18.08
CA LEU A 311 13.10 -3.35 -19.25
C LEU A 311 12.56 -2.00 -19.74
N ARG A 312 12.38 -1.89 -21.05
CA ARG A 312 11.84 -0.71 -21.74
C ARG A 312 10.77 -1.12 -22.75
N ALA A 313 9.67 -0.39 -22.80
CA ALA A 313 8.61 -0.56 -23.78
C ALA A 313 8.45 0.74 -24.56
N GLU A 314 8.41 0.67 -25.88
CA GLU A 314 8.28 1.83 -26.76
C GLU A 314 6.99 1.77 -27.58
N PHE A 315 6.44 2.95 -27.85
CA PHE A 315 5.13 3.10 -28.47
C PHE A 315 5.17 4.05 -29.67
N VAL A 316 4.37 3.73 -30.69
CA VAL A 316 4.20 4.57 -31.89
C VAL A 316 2.87 5.34 -31.80
N GLY A 317 2.87 6.61 -32.22
CA GLY A 317 1.65 7.43 -32.30
C GLY A 317 1.03 7.74 -30.93
N VAL A 318 1.87 7.93 -29.92
CA VAL A 318 1.50 8.44 -28.59
C VAL A 318 2.20 9.76 -28.31
N GLN A 319 1.74 10.49 -27.29
CA GLN A 319 2.42 11.70 -26.81
C GLN A 319 3.81 11.34 -26.24
N ASP A 320 4.77 12.28 -26.32
CA ASP A 320 6.18 12.02 -25.99
C ASP A 320 6.40 11.41 -24.59
N TRP A 321 5.62 11.83 -23.60
CA TRP A 321 5.73 11.31 -22.22
C TRP A 321 5.22 9.87 -22.05
N LEU A 322 4.41 9.35 -22.99
CA LEU A 322 3.97 7.95 -23.04
C LEU A 322 4.81 7.12 -24.00
N ARG A 323 5.73 7.74 -24.73
CA ARG A 323 6.48 7.08 -25.81
C ARG A 323 7.33 5.93 -25.28
N GLN A 324 7.77 6.02 -24.03
CA GLN A 324 8.61 5.03 -23.39
C GLN A 324 8.13 4.76 -21.96
N GLN A 325 8.08 3.49 -21.60
CA GLN A 325 7.91 3.04 -20.22
C GLN A 325 9.09 2.19 -19.79
N TYR A 326 9.38 2.20 -18.49
CA TYR A 326 10.56 1.57 -17.92
C TYR A 326 10.20 0.79 -16.67
N ALA A 327 10.89 -0.33 -16.48
CA ALA A 327 10.94 -1.06 -15.22
C ALA A 327 12.41 -1.36 -14.90
N GLY A 328 12.86 -1.05 -13.68
CA GLY A 328 14.25 -1.10 -13.26
C GLY A 328 15.03 0.19 -13.59
N PRO A 329 16.33 0.27 -13.24
CA PRO A 329 17.22 1.42 -13.47
C PRO A 329 17.45 1.82 -14.96
N GLY A 330 16.77 1.22 -15.93
CA GLY A 330 17.13 1.30 -17.35
C GLY A 330 16.73 2.57 -18.11
N LYS A 331 16.37 3.66 -17.42
CA LYS A 331 15.88 4.88 -18.10
C LYS A 331 16.94 5.53 -18.99
N ASP A 332 18.17 5.59 -18.47
CA ASP A 332 19.30 6.26 -19.09
C ASP A 332 20.36 5.26 -19.61
N SER A 333 19.94 4.02 -19.87
CA SER A 333 20.83 2.96 -20.36
C SER A 333 21.39 3.26 -21.75
N PRO A 334 22.68 2.98 -22.00
CA PRO A 334 23.25 3.07 -23.35
C PRO A 334 22.52 2.14 -24.33
N GLU A 335 22.23 2.61 -25.54
CA GLU A 335 21.55 1.80 -26.56
C GLU A 335 22.34 0.53 -26.95
N ASP A 336 23.68 0.58 -26.90
CA ASP A 336 24.54 -0.57 -27.21
C ASP A 336 24.40 -1.74 -26.22
N ASP A 337 23.89 -1.46 -25.01
CA ASP A 337 23.62 -2.45 -23.97
C ASP A 337 22.18 -2.97 -23.98
N LEU A 338 21.36 -2.52 -24.94
CA LEU A 338 19.98 -2.94 -25.08
C LEU A 338 19.84 -4.07 -26.09
N THR A 339 19.05 -5.08 -25.75
CA THR A 339 18.56 -6.06 -26.72
C THR A 339 17.09 -5.83 -26.96
N HIS A 340 16.68 -5.86 -28.23
CA HIS A 340 15.34 -5.46 -28.65
C HIS A 340 14.53 -6.64 -29.20
N LEU A 341 13.23 -6.57 -28.96
CA LEU A 341 12.17 -7.27 -29.68
C LEU A 341 11.31 -6.21 -30.36
N ASP A 342 11.56 -5.97 -31.65
CA ASP A 342 10.72 -5.10 -32.47
C ASP A 342 9.39 -5.80 -32.78
N LEU A 343 8.28 -5.07 -32.66
CA LEU A 343 6.90 -5.55 -32.78
C LEU A 343 6.14 -4.76 -33.84
N ASP A 344 5.38 -5.45 -34.67
CA ASP A 344 4.39 -4.82 -35.55
C ASP A 344 3.04 -4.70 -34.83
N GLY A 345 3.00 -3.87 -33.78
CA GLY A 345 1.78 -3.64 -32.99
C GLY A 345 0.61 -3.19 -33.86
N ALA A 346 0.86 -2.31 -34.83
CA ALA A 346 -0.16 -1.78 -35.74
C ALA A 346 -0.75 -2.87 -36.63
N GLY A 347 0.06 -3.84 -37.05
CA GLY A 347 -0.38 -5.06 -37.74
C GLY A 347 -0.94 -6.15 -36.81
N GLY A 348 -1.20 -5.84 -35.53
CA GLY A 348 -1.83 -6.75 -34.56
C GLY A 348 -0.88 -7.78 -33.95
N GLU A 349 0.43 -7.59 -34.10
CA GLU A 349 1.40 -8.40 -33.37
C GLU A 349 1.42 -8.03 -31.90
N ARG A 350 1.46 -9.06 -31.04
CA ARG A 350 1.48 -8.89 -29.58
C ARG A 350 2.19 -10.04 -28.91
N VAL A 351 2.74 -9.78 -27.73
CA VAL A 351 3.30 -10.82 -26.85
C VAL A 351 2.15 -11.69 -26.31
N VAL A 352 2.30 -13.01 -26.40
CA VAL A 352 1.29 -14.00 -25.96
C VAL A 352 1.85 -15.02 -24.98
N GLU A 353 3.16 -15.16 -24.90
CA GLU A 353 3.86 -16.11 -24.04
C GLU A 353 5.07 -15.44 -23.39
N ILE A 354 5.27 -15.74 -22.10
CA ILE A 354 6.45 -15.35 -21.33
C ILE A 354 7.14 -16.62 -20.87
N GLY A 355 8.42 -16.75 -21.17
CA GLY A 355 9.26 -17.85 -20.72
C GLY A 355 10.28 -17.37 -19.70
N VAL A 356 10.55 -18.20 -18.70
CA VAL A 356 11.73 -18.06 -17.81
C VAL A 356 12.53 -19.36 -17.84
N PRO A 357 13.86 -19.33 -17.65
CA PRO A 357 14.65 -20.54 -17.58
C PRO A 357 14.16 -21.46 -16.46
N LYS A 358 14.28 -22.78 -16.62
CA LYS A 358 13.94 -23.76 -15.57
C LYS A 358 14.92 -23.75 -14.37
N SER A 359 15.88 -22.84 -14.37
CA SER A 359 16.83 -22.59 -13.28
C SER A 359 16.12 -22.10 -12.01
N GLU A 360 16.78 -22.26 -10.87
CA GLU A 360 16.38 -21.67 -9.59
C GLU A 360 16.67 -20.16 -9.52
N VAL A 361 17.41 -19.63 -10.50
CA VAL A 361 17.76 -18.20 -10.59
C VAL A 361 17.18 -17.62 -11.88
N LEU A 362 16.55 -16.45 -11.77
CA LEU A 362 16.02 -15.71 -12.91
C LEU A 362 17.14 -14.98 -13.65
N ASN A 363 17.83 -15.68 -14.55
CA ASN A 363 18.90 -15.13 -15.37
C ASN A 363 18.48 -14.83 -16.81
N GLY A 364 17.25 -15.16 -17.20
CA GLY A 364 16.72 -14.89 -18.55
C GLY A 364 15.22 -14.69 -18.59
N LEU A 365 14.75 -14.10 -19.69
CA LEU A 365 13.36 -13.82 -19.99
C LEU A 365 13.12 -13.99 -21.48
N MET A 366 12.25 -14.91 -21.86
CA MET A 366 11.82 -15.08 -23.24
C MET A 366 10.45 -14.43 -23.44
N LEU A 367 10.29 -13.62 -24.48
CA LEU A 367 9.00 -13.12 -24.92
C LEU A 367 8.69 -13.70 -26.29
N LYS A 368 7.51 -14.31 -26.46
CA LYS A 368 7.06 -14.85 -27.74
C LYS A 368 5.75 -14.22 -28.19
N THR A 369 5.66 -13.91 -29.48
CA THR A 369 4.53 -13.20 -30.10
C THR A 369 3.53 -14.15 -30.75
N ASN A 370 2.33 -13.66 -31.06
CA ASN A 370 1.32 -14.38 -31.84
C ASN A 370 1.71 -14.64 -33.31
N ARG A 371 2.90 -14.19 -33.73
CA ARG A 371 3.49 -14.48 -35.05
C ARG A 371 4.66 -15.47 -34.95
N GLU A 372 4.76 -16.22 -33.85
CA GLU A 372 5.82 -17.19 -33.56
C GLU A 372 7.24 -16.59 -33.52
N ARG A 373 7.37 -15.26 -33.44
CA ARG A 373 8.64 -14.58 -33.20
C ARG A 373 8.93 -14.58 -31.71
N PHE A 374 10.19 -14.65 -31.34
CA PHE A 374 10.58 -14.55 -29.94
C PHE A 374 11.91 -13.82 -29.79
N ALA A 375 12.13 -13.26 -28.60
CA ALA A 375 13.42 -12.78 -28.16
C ALA A 375 13.74 -13.38 -26.80
N ILE A 376 15.02 -13.69 -26.60
CA ILE A 376 15.57 -14.12 -25.31
C ILE A 376 16.41 -12.96 -24.78
N PHE A 377 16.00 -12.45 -23.63
CA PHE A 377 16.78 -11.51 -22.84
C PHE A 377 17.53 -12.30 -21.77
N GLY A 378 18.78 -11.93 -21.54
CA GLY A 378 19.66 -12.50 -20.53
C GLY A 378 20.28 -13.80 -20.99
N GLN A 379 20.30 -14.79 -20.11
CA GLN A 379 20.85 -16.12 -20.35
C GLN A 379 19.75 -17.14 -20.62
N GLY A 380 19.99 -18.02 -21.58
CA GLY A 380 19.14 -19.18 -21.86
C GLY A 380 19.37 -19.69 -23.27
N GLU A 381 19.33 -21.00 -23.44
CA GLU A 381 19.42 -21.64 -24.76
C GLU A 381 18.04 -21.61 -25.43
N PRO A 382 17.93 -21.49 -26.77
CA PRO A 382 16.65 -21.29 -27.47
C PRO A 382 15.69 -22.48 -27.44
N GLU A 383 16.13 -23.65 -26.99
CA GLU A 383 15.37 -24.90 -26.96
C GLU A 383 14.19 -24.79 -25.97
N PRO A 384 12.93 -24.97 -26.41
CA PRO A 384 11.75 -24.80 -25.55
C PRO A 384 11.76 -25.65 -24.27
N GLU A 385 12.40 -26.81 -24.29
CA GLU A 385 12.55 -27.68 -23.12
C GLU A 385 13.34 -27.05 -21.97
N ASN A 386 14.18 -26.04 -22.24
CA ASN A 386 14.95 -25.32 -21.23
C ASN A 386 14.14 -24.21 -20.54
N TRP A 387 12.94 -23.91 -21.07
CA TRP A 387 12.09 -22.83 -20.60
C TRP A 387 10.85 -23.35 -19.90
N ARG A 388 10.42 -22.59 -18.90
CA ARG A 388 9.07 -22.65 -18.34
C ARG A 388 8.24 -21.57 -19.01
N ILE A 389 7.28 -21.98 -19.82
CA ILE A 389 6.43 -21.08 -20.59
C ILE A 389 5.11 -20.86 -19.87
N VAL A 390 4.75 -19.59 -19.66
CA VAL A 390 3.45 -19.15 -19.21
C VAL A 390 2.74 -18.50 -20.39
N ARG A 391 1.68 -19.15 -20.86
CA ARG A 391 0.84 -18.65 -21.94
C ARG A 391 -0.32 -17.84 -21.37
N VAL A 392 -0.64 -16.73 -22.03
CA VAL A 392 -1.85 -15.98 -21.70
C VAL A 392 -3.09 -16.85 -21.93
N PRO A 393 -4.08 -16.88 -21.01
CA PRO A 393 -5.31 -17.65 -21.21
C PRO A 393 -6.03 -17.28 -22.52
N GLU A 394 -6.83 -18.21 -23.05
CA GLU A 394 -7.65 -17.92 -24.23
C GLU A 394 -8.60 -16.73 -23.97
N GLY A 395 -8.77 -15.89 -24.98
CA GLY A 395 -9.52 -14.63 -24.87
C GLY A 395 -8.78 -13.51 -24.13
N HIS A 396 -7.64 -13.78 -23.47
CA HIS A 396 -6.87 -12.75 -22.78
C HIS A 396 -5.75 -12.16 -23.66
N CYS A 397 -5.31 -10.96 -23.29
CA CYS A 397 -4.15 -10.28 -23.85
C CYS A 397 -3.21 -9.83 -22.73
N ILE A 398 -1.90 -10.01 -22.92
CA ILE A 398 -0.88 -9.49 -22.02
C ILE A 398 -0.90 -7.96 -22.12
N GLN A 399 -1.10 -7.30 -20.99
CA GLN A 399 -1.14 -5.84 -20.85
C GLN A 399 0.19 -5.27 -20.35
N GLY A 400 1.09 -6.12 -19.87
CA GLY A 400 2.40 -5.74 -19.40
C GLY A 400 3.05 -6.83 -18.57
N ILE A 401 4.20 -6.49 -18.01
CA ILE A 401 4.98 -7.31 -17.11
C ILE A 401 5.24 -6.49 -15.86
N ALA A 402 5.19 -7.10 -14.67
CA ALA A 402 5.76 -6.47 -13.48
C ALA A 402 6.96 -7.29 -13.02
N ALA A 403 8.03 -6.62 -12.65
CA ALA A 403 9.27 -7.27 -12.25
C ALA A 403 9.88 -6.57 -11.04
N THR A 404 10.54 -7.34 -10.18
CA THR A 404 11.41 -6.80 -9.14
C THR A 404 12.85 -6.86 -9.62
N PHE A 405 13.63 -5.87 -9.21
CA PHE A 405 15.06 -5.82 -9.43
C PHE A 405 15.70 -5.77 -8.06
N GLY A 406 16.68 -6.64 -7.81
CA GLY A 406 17.43 -6.59 -6.55
C GLY A 406 18.04 -5.21 -6.34
N LYS A 407 18.42 -4.88 -5.11
CA LYS A 407 19.29 -3.73 -4.83
C LYS A 407 20.61 -4.26 -4.30
N ASP A 408 21.71 -3.79 -4.86
CA ASP A 408 23.01 -4.03 -4.25
C ASP A 408 23.06 -3.26 -2.92
N ARG A 409 23.15 -3.99 -1.80
CA ARG A 409 23.16 -3.40 -0.45
C ARG A 409 24.32 -2.43 -0.23
N SER A 410 25.42 -2.58 -0.97
CA SER A 410 26.62 -1.75 -0.79
C SER A 410 26.57 -0.45 -1.59
N THR A 411 25.99 -0.48 -2.78
CA THR A 411 26.00 0.67 -3.71
C THR A 411 24.63 1.32 -3.90
N SER A 412 23.56 0.68 -3.42
CA SER A 412 22.16 0.99 -3.79
C SER A 412 21.89 0.92 -5.30
N ALA A 413 22.83 0.41 -6.10
CA ALA A 413 22.64 0.23 -7.53
C ALA A 413 21.57 -0.84 -7.78
N GLY A 414 20.81 -0.67 -8.86
CA GLY A 414 19.86 -1.68 -9.27
C GLY A 414 20.58 -2.96 -9.68
N GLY A 415 20.20 -4.05 -9.04
CA GLY A 415 20.66 -5.41 -9.28
C GLY A 415 19.81 -6.14 -10.33
N PRO A 416 20.08 -7.44 -10.52
CA PRO A 416 19.39 -8.25 -11.51
C PRO A 416 17.91 -8.40 -11.18
N MET A 417 17.11 -8.62 -12.22
CA MET A 417 15.72 -9.01 -12.11
C MET A 417 15.60 -10.29 -11.27
N SER A 418 14.78 -10.27 -10.22
CA SER A 418 14.64 -11.37 -9.27
C SER A 418 13.27 -12.05 -9.33
N SER A 419 12.25 -11.33 -9.78
CA SER A 419 10.88 -11.85 -9.93
C SER A 419 10.23 -11.26 -11.16
N VAL A 420 9.29 -12.01 -11.74
CA VAL A 420 8.47 -11.57 -12.86
C VAL A 420 7.04 -12.11 -12.75
N VAL A 421 6.07 -11.24 -12.97
CA VAL A 421 4.65 -11.58 -13.07
C VAL A 421 4.05 -11.04 -14.37
N MET A 422 3.13 -11.80 -14.94
CA MET A 422 2.39 -11.44 -16.14
C MET A 422 1.13 -10.67 -15.75
N LEU A 423 0.93 -9.51 -16.37
CA LEU A 423 -0.29 -8.71 -16.24
C LEU A 423 -1.14 -8.94 -17.49
N HIS A 424 -2.37 -9.44 -17.34
CA HIS A 424 -3.22 -9.75 -18.49
C HIS A 424 -4.70 -9.51 -18.23
N GLU A 425 -5.46 -9.24 -19.29
CA GLU A 425 -6.88 -8.90 -19.24
C GLU A 425 -7.67 -9.63 -20.31
N HIS A 426 -8.97 -9.82 -20.08
CA HIS A 426 -9.86 -10.37 -21.09
C HIS A 426 -10.03 -9.36 -22.22
N SER A 427 -9.79 -9.80 -23.45
CA SER A 427 -9.96 -9.00 -24.67
C SER A 427 -11.44 -8.99 -24.99
N CYS A 428 -12.08 -7.82 -24.97
CA CYS A 428 -13.42 -7.67 -25.53
C CYS A 428 -13.28 -7.59 -27.06
N THR A 429 -13.18 -8.73 -27.73
CA THR A 429 -13.22 -8.83 -29.20
C THR A 429 -14.63 -8.61 -29.73
#